data_AF-A0A929GQ99-F1
#
_entry.id   AF-A0A929GQ99-F1
#
_cell.length_a   1.000
_cell.length_b   1.000
_cell.length_c   1.000
_cell.angle_alpha   90.00
_cell.angle_beta   90.00
_cell.angle_gamma   90.00
#
_symmetry.space_group_name_H-M   'P 1'
#
loop_
_entity.id
_entity.type
_entity.pdbx_description
1 polymer ?
#
loop_
_entity_poly.entity_id
_entity_poly.type
_entity_poly.pdbx_seq_one_letter_code
_entity_poly.pdbx_strand_id
1 'polypeptide(L)' 'MKKDKLGGGGRFKDKVSALKKEGYSEESSKAIAASIGRKKYGDKKMNEMAQKGRKKAMKKGHEHDQIGKHFNK' A
#
# COMPACT_ATOMS: atom_id res chain seq x y z
N MET A 1 5.59 -9.75 13.52
CA MET A 1 5.55 -8.86 12.34
C MET A 1 4.48 -7.79 12.53
N LYS A 2 4.83 -6.51 12.38
CA LYS A 2 3.91 -5.38 12.54
C LYS A 2 2.94 -5.38 11.34
N LYS A 3 1.66 -5.66 11.59
CA LYS A 3 0.64 -5.64 10.52
C LYS A 3 0.57 -4.24 9.93
N ASP A 4 0.67 -4.14 8.61
CA ASP A 4 0.59 -2.85 7.94
C ASP A 4 -0.76 -2.18 8.22
N LYS A 5 -0.69 -0.87 8.50
CA LYS A 5 -1.87 -0.06 8.81
C LYS A 5 -2.85 -0.11 7.63
N LEU A 6 -4.15 -0.17 7.93
CA LEU A 6 -5.19 -0.01 6.92
C LEU A 6 -4.97 1.28 6.12
N GLY A 7 -5.07 1.17 4.79
CA GLY A 7 -4.80 2.28 3.87
C GLY A 7 -3.33 2.60 3.61
N GLY A 8 -2.37 1.76 4.01
CA GLY A 8 -0.94 1.93 3.68
C GLY A 8 -0.47 1.18 2.42
N GLY A 9 -1.34 0.39 1.77
CA GLY A 9 -0.96 -0.47 0.64
C GLY A 9 -0.18 -1.73 1.02
N GLY A 10 0.37 -1.82 2.24
CA GLY A 10 1.12 -2.98 2.72
C GLY A 10 0.32 -4.29 2.70
N ARG A 11 -0.93 -4.27 3.17
CA ARG A 11 -1.83 -5.44 3.08
C ARG A 11 -2.11 -5.92 1.66
N PHE A 12 -2.08 -5.00 0.68
CA PHE A 12 -2.19 -5.37 -0.73
C PHE A 12 -0.91 -6.04 -1.22
N LYS A 13 0.27 -5.46 -0.89
CA LYS A 13 1.58 -6.03 -1.21
C LYS A 13 1.78 -7.42 -0.61
N ASP A 14 1.39 -7.61 0.65
CA ASP A 14 1.48 -8.91 1.33
C ASP A 14 0.66 -9.97 0.60
N LYS A 15 -0.56 -9.62 0.19
CA LYS A 15 -1.44 -10.55 -0.53
C LYS A 15 -0.89 -10.88 -1.93
N VAL A 16 -0.39 -9.87 -2.66
CA VAL A 16 0.28 -10.09 -3.95
C VAL A 16 1.51 -10.97 -3.79
N SER A 17 2.33 -10.74 -2.76
CA SER A 17 3.51 -11.58 -2.50
C SER A 17 3.15 -13.01 -2.17
N ALA A 18 2.10 -13.24 -1.36
CA ALA A 18 1.60 -14.58 -1.07
C ALA A 18 1.15 -15.30 -2.34
N LEU A 19 0.35 -14.64 -3.20
CA LEU A 19 -0.11 -15.20 -4.47
C LEU A 19 1.07 -15.49 -5.42
N LYS A 20 2.07 -14.61 -5.49
CA LYS A 20 3.28 -14.89 -6.28
C LYS A 20 4.04 -16.12 -5.77
N LYS A 21 4.09 -16.33 -4.45
CA LYS A 21 4.70 -17.54 -3.85
C LYS A 21 3.91 -18.81 -4.14
N GLU A 22 2.60 -18.68 -4.35
CA GLU A 22 1.72 -19.77 -4.79
C GLU A 22 1.85 -20.06 -6.30
N GLY A 23 2.69 -19.32 -7.04
CA GLY A 23 2.96 -19.55 -8.46
C GLY A 23 2.13 -18.68 -9.41
N TYR A 24 1.30 -17.78 -8.91
CA TYR A 24 0.57 -16.84 -9.75
C TYR A 24 1.50 -15.78 -10.35
N SER A 25 1.24 -15.38 -11.60
CA SER A 25 1.91 -14.24 -12.21
C SER A 25 1.65 -12.96 -11.38
N GLU A 26 2.52 -11.97 -11.53
CA GLU A 26 2.37 -10.71 -10.82
C GLU A 26 1.05 -10.00 -11.19
N GLU A 27 0.66 -10.07 -12.45
CA GLU A 27 -0.57 -9.47 -12.95
C GLU A 27 -1.81 -10.16 -12.37
N SER A 28 -1.87 -11.49 -12.44
CA SER A 28 -2.95 -12.27 -11.82
C SER A 28 -3.01 -12.05 -10.32
N SER A 29 -1.86 -12.00 -9.64
CA SER A 29 -1.77 -11.73 -8.21
C SER A 29 -2.35 -10.37 -7.83
N LYS A 30 -2.05 -9.31 -8.61
CA LYS A 30 -2.61 -7.97 -8.42
C LYS A 30 -4.12 -7.96 -8.66
N ALA A 31 -4.59 -8.59 -9.73
CA ALA A 31 -6.01 -8.67 -10.05
C ALA A 31 -6.82 -9.39 -8.96
N ILE A 32 -6.33 -10.54 -8.49
CA ILE A 32 -6.95 -11.31 -7.41
C ILE A 32 -6.96 -10.50 -6.11
N ALA A 33 -5.82 -9.89 -5.73
CA ALA A 33 -5.75 -9.07 -4.52
C ALA A 33 -6.69 -7.85 -4.58
N ALA A 34 -6.83 -7.21 -5.75
CA ALA A 34 -7.75 -6.11 -5.96
C ALA A 34 -9.21 -6.56 -5.85
N SER A 35 -9.57 -7.70 -6.47
CA SER A 35 -10.91 -8.29 -6.41
C SER A 35 -11.31 -8.63 -4.96
N ILE A 36 -10.42 -9.27 -4.20
CA ILE A 36 -10.62 -9.55 -2.77
C ILE A 36 -10.80 -8.25 -1.99
N GLY A 37 -9.98 -7.23 -2.28
CA GLY A 37 -10.07 -5.92 -1.63
C GLY A 37 -11.40 -5.22 -1.87
N ARG A 38 -11.88 -5.20 -3.12
CA ARG A 38 -13.19 -4.64 -3.50
C ARG A 38 -14.34 -5.42 -2.87
N LYS A 39 -14.29 -6.75 -2.86
CA LYS A 39 -15.30 -7.59 -2.19
C LYS A 39 -15.38 -7.30 -0.68
N LYS A 40 -14.23 -7.08 -0.03
CA LYS A 40 -14.17 -6.88 1.42
C LYS A 40 -14.55 -5.47 1.88
N TYR A 41 -14.14 -4.44 1.13
CA TYR A 41 -14.24 -3.06 1.59
C TYR A 41 -15.17 -2.21 0.71
N GLY A 42 -15.50 -2.66 -0.50
CA GLY A 42 -16.21 -1.88 -1.50
C GLY A 42 -15.30 -0.85 -2.18
N ASP A 43 -15.73 -0.35 -3.33
CA ASP A 43 -14.96 0.59 -4.15
C ASP A 43 -14.69 1.92 -3.43
N LYS A 44 -15.70 2.46 -2.73
CA LYS A 44 -15.58 3.72 -1.99
C LYS A 44 -14.47 3.66 -0.93
N LYS A 45 -14.47 2.62 -0.10
CA LYS A 45 -13.50 2.46 0.98
C LYS A 45 -12.11 2.08 0.45
N MET A 46 -12.04 1.31 -0.64
CA MET A 46 -10.79 1.01 -1.34
C MET A 46 -10.14 2.29 -1.86
N ASN A 47 -10.92 3.17 -2.49
CA ASN A 47 -10.46 4.46 -2.99
C ASN A 47 -10.03 5.40 -1.85
N GLU A 48 -10.79 5.49 -0.77
CA GLU A 48 -10.40 6.26 0.42
C GLU A 48 -9.08 5.76 1.03
N MET A 49 -8.90 4.44 1.12
CA MET A 49 -7.67 3.82 1.60
C MET A 49 -6.48 4.14 0.69
N ALA A 50 -6.66 4.08 -0.64
CA ALA A 50 -5.62 4.45 -1.59
C ALA A 50 -5.25 5.94 -1.49
N GLN A 51 -6.25 6.83 -1.39
CA GLN A 51 -6.03 8.26 -1.16
C GLN A 51 -5.28 8.55 0.13
N LYS A 52 -5.69 7.91 1.24
CA LYS A 52 -4.98 8.02 2.53
C LYS A 52 -3.54 7.51 2.42
N GLY A 53 -3.31 6.44 1.68
CA GLY A 53 -1.97 5.92 1.39
C GLY A 53 -1.11 6.94 0.64
N ARG A 54 -1.63 7.52 -0.44
CA ARG A 54 -0.94 8.58 -1.21
C ARG A 54 -0.61 9.80 -0.34
N LYS A 55 -1.57 10.29 0.44
CA LYS A 55 -1.37 11.43 1.35
C LYS A 55 -0.29 11.15 2.42
N LYS A 56 -0.24 9.92 2.95
CA LYS A 56 0.81 9.50 3.90
C LYS A 56 2.18 9.40 3.22
N ALA A 57 2.25 8.87 2.01
CA ALA A 57 3.50 8.81 1.25
C ALA A 57 4.05 10.22 0.97
N MET A 58 3.18 11.16 0.56
CA MET A 58 3.55 12.57 0.36
C MET A 58 4.07 13.22 1.64
N LYS A 59 3.40 13.00 2.78
CA LYS A 59 3.89 13.51 4.08
C LYS A 59 5.27 12.94 4.43
N LYS A 60 5.47 11.63 4.25
CA LYS A 60 6.75 10.98 4.57
C LYS A 60 7.90 11.45 3.67
N GLY A 61 7.62 11.72 2.39
CA GLY A 61 8.59 12.36 1.48
C GLY A 61 8.97 13.76 1.94
N HIS A 62 7.97 14.58 2.29
CA HIS A 62 8.21 15.95 2.76
C HIS A 62 8.96 16.01 4.11
N GLU A 63 8.72 15.05 5.00
CA GLU A 63 9.43 14.94 6.29
C GLU A 63 10.88 14.46 6.11
N HIS A 64 11.11 13.50 5.20
CA HIS A 64 12.45 13.03 4.84
C HIS A 64 13.28 14.16 4.19
N ASP A 65 12.66 14.98 3.34
CA ASP A 65 13.31 16.14 2.71
C ASP A 65 13.61 17.27 3.72
N GLN A 66 12.83 17.41 4.79
CA GLN A 66 13.08 18.40 5.85
C GLN A 66 14.22 17.99 6.79
N ILE A 67 14.33 16.69 7.11
CA ILE A 67 15.44 16.15 7.91
C ILE A 67 16.76 16.27 7.14
N GLY A 68 16.76 15.97 5.83
CA GLY A 68 17.96 16.08 4.98
C GLY A 68 18.52 17.51 4.88
N LYS A 69 17.67 18.55 4.99
CA LYS A 69 18.10 19.95 4.97
C LYS A 69 18.71 20.44 6.29
N HIS A 70 18.43 19.78 7.41
CA HIS A 70 18.98 20.16 8.73
C HIS A 70 20.34 19.51 9.03
N PHE A 71 20.71 18.43 8.33
CA PHE A 71 21.96 17.71 8.54
C PHE A 71 23.12 18.14 7.64
N ASN A 72 22.90 19.07 6.71
CA ASN A 72 23.93 19.63 5.84
C ASN A 72 24.09 21.14 6.09
N LYS A 73 24.52 21.50 7.30
CA LYS A 73 24.98 22.85 7.66
C LYS A 73 26.35 22.74 8.32
#